data_AF-A0A0D5NJ88-F1
#
_entry.id   AF-A0A0D5NJ88-F1
#
_cell.length_a   1.000
_cell.length_b   1.000
_cell.length_c   1.000
_cell.angle_alpha   90.00
_cell.angle_beta   90.00
_cell.angle_gamma   90.00
#
_symmetry.space_group_name_H-M   'P 1'
#
loop_
_entity.id
_entity.type
_entity.pdbx_description
1 polymer ?
#
loop_
_entity_poly.entity_id
_entity_poly.type
_entity_poly.pdbx_seq_one_letter_code
_entity_poly.pdbx_strand_id
1 'polypeptide(L)'
;MAFEFTDPGYGRVHFLTIACYMVQHEGYSDELYVWVQTALRKYLEEGHTTEMIRQDSAQGPGRTKGIPMPADAPPLPKVAWSMTVAGVASQMQDAESYCKLIEQWGHTTLQEMGPLVLKR
;
A
#
# COMPACT_ATOMS: atom_id res chain seq x y z
N MET A 1 1.41 -18.00 0.94
CA MET A 1 2.77 -18.25 0.43
C MET A 1 3.03 -17.25 -0.68
N ALA A 2 4.18 -16.57 -0.67
CA ALA A 2 4.48 -15.49 -1.60
C ALA A 2 4.89 -16.05 -2.98
N PHE A 3 4.07 -15.83 -4.01
CA PHE A 3 4.36 -16.17 -5.41
C PHE A 3 5.64 -15.48 -5.96
N GLU A 4 6.16 -14.52 -5.22
CA GLU A 4 7.37 -13.72 -5.47
C GLU A 4 8.66 -14.54 -5.59
N PHE A 5 8.72 -15.73 -5.01
CA PHE A 5 9.89 -16.60 -5.11
C PHE A 5 9.85 -17.54 -6.33
N THR A 6 8.70 -17.66 -6.98
CA THR A 6 8.47 -18.54 -8.13
C THR A 6 8.55 -17.80 -9.47
N ASP A 7 8.27 -16.49 -9.50
CA ASP A 7 8.38 -15.67 -10.70
C ASP A 7 8.78 -14.22 -10.32
N PRO A 8 9.91 -13.71 -10.84
CA PRO A 8 10.39 -12.34 -10.57
C PRO A 8 9.35 -11.25 -10.87
N GLY A 9 8.39 -11.52 -11.76
CA GLY A 9 7.28 -10.63 -12.09
C GLY A 9 6.43 -10.29 -10.88
N TYR A 10 6.15 -11.24 -9.99
CA TYR A 10 5.40 -10.99 -8.75
C TYR A 10 6.17 -10.12 -7.76
N GLY A 11 7.51 -10.21 -7.77
CA GLY A 11 8.38 -9.35 -6.98
C GLY A 11 8.32 -7.87 -7.39
N ARG A 12 8.00 -7.57 -8.67
CA ARG A 12 7.91 -6.19 -9.17
C ARG A 12 6.84 -5.38 -8.47
N VAL A 13 5.72 -6.02 -8.14
CA VAL A 13 4.53 -5.39 -7.55
C VAL A 13 4.36 -5.69 -6.05
N HIS A 14 5.36 -6.33 -5.42
CA HIS A 14 5.31 -6.65 -3.99
C HIS A 14 5.13 -5.41 -3.12
N PHE A 15 5.88 -4.33 -3.40
CA PHE A 15 5.77 -3.07 -2.68
C PHE A 15 4.33 -2.54 -2.69
N LEU A 16 3.69 -2.50 -3.86
CA LEU A 16 2.30 -2.06 -4.01
C LEU A 16 1.34 -2.97 -3.25
N THR A 17 1.53 -4.28 -3.33
CA THR A 17 0.68 -5.27 -2.66
C THR A 17 0.67 -5.02 -1.14
N ILE A 18 1.85 -4.86 -0.53
CA ILE A 18 1.98 -4.61 0.91
C ILE A 18 1.43 -3.23 1.29
N ALA A 19 1.80 -2.18 0.55
CA ALA A 19 1.36 -0.81 0.83
C ALA A 19 -0.17 -0.69 0.79
N CYS A 20 -0.82 -1.23 -0.25
CA CYS A 20 -2.27 -1.17 -0.39
C CYS A 20 -2.98 -2.04 0.67
N TYR A 21 -2.43 -3.22 0.96
CA TYR A 21 -2.97 -4.08 2.01
C TYR A 21 -2.96 -3.38 3.38
N MET A 22 -1.84 -2.75 3.75
CA MET A 22 -1.70 -2.01 5.01
C MET A 22 -2.70 -0.85 5.08
N VAL A 23 -2.90 -0.12 3.99
CA VAL A 23 -3.84 1.00 3.95
C VAL A 23 -5.29 0.52 4.15
N GLN A 24 -5.70 -0.56 3.49
CA GLN A 24 -7.08 -1.05 3.56
C GLN A 24 -7.43 -1.82 4.84
N HIS A 25 -6.45 -2.43 5.51
CA HIS A 25 -6.70 -3.20 6.75
C HIS A 25 -6.61 -2.36 8.02
N GLU A 26 -6.39 -1.05 7.88
CA GLU A 26 -6.46 -0.07 8.94
C GLU A 26 -5.55 -0.41 10.16
N GLY A 27 -5.61 0.38 11.24
CA GLY A 27 -4.93 0.08 12.51
C GLY A 27 -3.50 0.59 12.65
N TYR A 28 -3.04 1.45 11.74
CA TYR A 28 -1.74 2.08 11.78
C TYR A 28 -1.81 3.54 12.24
N SER A 29 -0.67 4.11 12.64
CA SER A 29 -0.58 5.52 13.01
C SER A 29 -0.80 6.46 11.81
N ASP A 30 -1.26 7.68 12.08
CA ASP A 30 -1.39 8.74 11.08
C ASP A 30 -0.07 8.98 10.30
N GLU A 31 1.06 8.96 11.03
CA GLU A 31 2.39 9.13 10.45
C GLU A 31 2.72 8.04 9.43
N LEU A 32 2.27 6.80 9.68
CA LEU A 32 2.44 5.72 8.72
C LEU A 32 1.57 5.93 7.48
N TYR A 33 0.32 6.40 7.62
CA TYR A 33 -0.52 6.69 6.45
C TYR A 33 0.06 7.81 5.59
N VAL A 34 0.57 8.88 6.20
CA VAL A 34 1.29 9.96 5.48
C VAL A 34 2.51 9.40 4.73
N TRP A 35 3.28 8.53 5.39
CA TRP A 35 4.45 7.91 4.78
C TRP A 35 4.04 7.00 3.61
N VAL A 36 3.04 6.13 3.79
CA VAL A 36 2.57 5.21 2.72
C VAL A 36 2.02 6.00 1.54
N GLN A 37 1.24 7.06 1.77
CA GLN A 37 0.75 7.93 0.69
C GLN A 37 1.92 8.53 -0.11
N THR A 38 2.93 9.03 0.58
CA THR A 38 4.13 9.59 -0.05
C THR A 38 4.90 8.53 -0.83
N ALA A 39 5.06 7.33 -0.27
CA ALA A 39 5.77 6.24 -0.92
C ALA A 39 5.02 5.73 -2.17
N LEU A 40 3.69 5.61 -2.11
CA LEU A 40 2.84 5.26 -3.25
C LEU A 40 2.97 6.30 -4.36
N ARG A 41 2.88 7.60 -4.03
CA ARG A 41 3.04 8.69 -5.00
C ARG A 41 4.41 8.64 -5.70
N LYS A 42 5.49 8.53 -4.92
CA LYS A 42 6.85 8.43 -5.47
C LYS A 42 7.00 7.25 -6.43
N TYR A 43 6.45 6.09 -6.07
CA TYR A 43 6.55 4.90 -6.90
C TYR A 43 5.68 4.98 -8.16
N LEU A 44 4.41 5.38 -8.04
CA LEU A 44 3.42 5.34 -9.11
C LEU A 44 3.47 6.55 -10.06
N GLU A 45 3.80 7.74 -9.54
CA GLU A 45 3.73 9.00 -10.30
C GLU A 45 5.12 9.56 -10.63
N GLU A 46 6.10 9.38 -9.74
CA GLU A 46 7.45 9.97 -9.89
C GLU A 46 8.48 8.95 -10.43
N GLY A 47 8.11 7.67 -10.59
CA GLY A 47 8.96 6.63 -11.16
C GLY A 47 10.09 6.15 -10.24
N HIS A 48 9.97 6.35 -8.92
CA HIS A 48 10.96 5.87 -7.96
C HIS A 48 11.01 4.34 -7.92
N THR A 49 12.22 3.78 -7.81
CA THR A 49 12.40 2.34 -7.62
C THR A 49 12.07 1.91 -6.19
N THR A 50 11.74 0.63 -5.99
CA THR A 50 11.50 0.07 -4.64
C THR A 50 12.71 0.21 -3.71
N GLU A 51 13.94 0.18 -4.25
CA GLU A 51 15.15 0.40 -3.45
C GLU A 51 15.25 1.84 -2.94
N MET A 52 14.91 2.84 -3.76
CA MET A 52 14.86 4.24 -3.33
C MET A 52 13.81 4.44 -2.22
N ILE A 53 12.63 3.83 -2.36
CA ILE A 53 11.61 3.85 -1.32
C ILE A 53 12.08 3.16 -0.03
N ARG A 54 12.82 2.05 -0.14
CA ARG A 54 13.38 1.34 1.01
C ARG A 54 14.42 2.18 1.75
N GLN A 55 15.25 2.92 1.04
CA GLN A 55 16.22 3.85 1.62
C GLN A 55 15.53 5.00 2.36
N ASP A 56 14.48 5.58 1.78
CA ASP A 56 13.64 6.58 2.46
C ASP A 56 12.97 6.01 3.73
N SER A 57 12.47 4.78 3.66
CA SER A 57 11.88 4.06 4.80
C SER A 57 12.86 3.92 5.97
N ALA A 58 14.13 3.62 5.68
CA ALA A 58 15.16 3.45 6.70
C ALA A 58 15.49 4.74 7.48
N GLN A 59 15.15 5.91 6.93
CA GLN A 59 15.43 7.22 7.52
C GLN A 59 14.18 7.93 8.08
N GLY A 60 12.98 7.55 7.65
CA GLY A 60 11.71 8.18 8.04
C GLY A 60 10.83 7.35 9.00
N PRO A 61 9.52 7.69 9.15
CA PRO A 61 8.56 6.93 9.97
C PRO A 61 8.41 5.45 9.58
N GLY A 62 8.80 5.07 8.36
CA GLY A 62 8.93 3.68 7.94
C GLY A 62 9.96 2.87 8.75
N ARG A 63 10.89 3.54 9.45
CA ARG A 63 11.86 2.94 10.36
C ARG A 63 11.19 2.44 11.65
N THR A 64 10.19 3.17 12.13
CA THR A 64 9.26 2.75 13.19
C THR A 64 8.16 1.89 12.57
N LYS A 65 8.55 0.70 12.09
CA LYS A 65 7.62 -0.23 11.42
C LYS A 65 6.43 -0.55 12.30
N GLY A 66 5.24 -0.11 11.86
CA GLY A 66 3.96 -0.64 12.31
C GLY A 66 3.63 -0.42 13.77
N ILE A 67 3.84 0.79 14.31
CA ILE A 67 3.24 1.18 15.60
C ILE A 67 1.72 1.05 15.42
N PRO A 68 1.08 0.02 16.00
CA PRO A 68 -0.36 -0.10 15.92
C PRO A 68 -0.96 1.06 16.71
N MET A 69 -2.10 1.54 16.28
CA MET A 69 -2.87 2.48 17.10
C MET A 69 -3.11 1.88 18.50
N PRO A 70 -2.98 2.67 19.58
CA PRO A 70 -3.39 2.24 20.92
C PRO A 70 -4.81 1.66 20.91
N ALA A 71 -5.09 0.68 21.76
CA ALA A 71 -6.40 0.00 21.78
C ALA A 71 -7.58 0.94 22.11
N ASP A 72 -7.29 2.10 22.71
CA ASP A 72 -8.20 3.19 23.06
C ASP A 72 -8.26 4.32 22.02
N ALA A 73 -7.55 4.17 20.89
CA ALA A 73 -7.57 5.18 19.84
C ALA A 73 -8.95 5.28 19.17
N PRO A 74 -9.35 6.49 18.71
CA PRO A 74 -10.61 6.66 18.01
C PRO A 74 -10.67 5.78 16.76
N PRO A 75 -11.86 5.29 16.37
CA PRO A 75 -12.02 4.51 15.16
C PRO A 75 -11.61 5.34 13.94
N LEU A 76 -10.84 4.71 13.03
CA LEU A 76 -10.42 5.33 11.79
C LEU A 76 -11.62 5.66 10.88
N PRO A 77 -11.50 6.70 10.03
CA PRO A 77 -12.55 7.04 9.10
C PRO A 77 -12.73 5.91 8.08
N LYS A 78 -13.97 5.50 7.85
CA LYS A 78 -14.28 4.48 6.84
C LYS A 78 -14.04 5.03 5.44
N VAL A 79 -13.19 4.34 4.67
CA VAL A 79 -12.99 4.60 3.25
C VAL A 79 -13.83 3.62 2.42
N ALA A 80 -14.55 4.13 1.43
CA ALA A 80 -15.32 3.31 0.49
C ALA A 80 -14.43 2.85 -0.67
N TRP A 81 -13.63 1.81 -0.43
CA TRP A 81 -12.69 1.28 -1.41
C TRP A 81 -13.41 0.75 -2.66
N SER A 82 -13.08 1.27 -3.85
CA SER A 82 -13.66 0.76 -5.11
C SER A 82 -12.96 -0.50 -5.62
N MET A 83 -11.72 -0.75 -5.16
CA MET A 83 -10.93 -1.92 -5.50
C MET A 83 -10.27 -2.48 -4.23
N THR A 84 -10.28 -3.80 -4.06
CA THR A 84 -9.71 -4.49 -2.89
C THR A 84 -8.85 -5.67 -3.30
N VAL A 85 -8.02 -6.18 -2.37
CA VAL A 85 -7.22 -7.39 -2.59
C VAL A 85 -8.07 -8.60 -2.98
N ALA A 86 -9.30 -8.72 -2.44
CA ALA A 86 -10.23 -9.78 -2.82
C ALA A 86 -10.72 -9.60 -4.27
N GLY A 87 -10.99 -8.35 -4.68
CA GLY A 87 -11.32 -8.00 -6.06
C GLY A 87 -10.19 -8.34 -7.03
N VAL A 88 -8.94 -8.04 -6.68
CA VAL A 88 -7.74 -8.41 -7.45
C VAL A 88 -7.63 -9.92 -7.59
N ALA A 89 -7.70 -10.66 -6.48
CA ALA A 89 -7.54 -12.12 -6.47
C ALA A 89 -8.62 -12.84 -7.30
N SER A 90 -9.83 -12.27 -7.39
CA SER A 90 -10.92 -12.83 -8.20
C SER A 90 -10.76 -12.62 -9.71
N GLN A 91 -9.95 -11.65 -10.13
CA GLN A 91 -9.78 -11.24 -11.53
C GLN A 91 -8.46 -11.67 -12.15
N MET A 92 -7.47 -12.05 -11.34
CA MET A 92 -6.17 -12.51 -11.85
C MET A 92 -6.31 -13.84 -12.60
N GLN A 93 -5.70 -13.92 -13.78
CA GLN A 93 -5.68 -15.13 -14.62
C GLN A 93 -4.26 -15.67 -14.83
N ASP A 94 -3.28 -14.77 -14.75
CA ASP A 94 -1.85 -15.02 -14.94
C ASP A 94 -1.01 -13.92 -14.23
N ALA A 95 0.33 -14.02 -14.34
CA ALA A 95 1.25 -13.07 -13.71
C ALA A 95 1.13 -11.64 -14.28
N GLU A 96 0.86 -11.50 -15.58
CA GLU A 96 0.78 -10.19 -16.23
C GLU A 96 -0.50 -9.45 -15.79
N SER A 97 -1.64 -10.13 -15.81
CA SER A 97 -2.91 -9.63 -15.30
C SER A 97 -2.84 -9.31 -13.82
N TYR A 98 -2.15 -10.13 -13.02
CA TYR A 98 -1.88 -9.82 -11.61
C TYR A 98 -1.10 -8.51 -11.46
N CYS A 99 -0.01 -8.32 -12.20
CA CYS A 99 0.78 -7.10 -12.11
C CYS A 99 -0.03 -5.85 -12.47
N LYS A 100 -0.79 -5.90 -13.57
CA LYS A 100 -1.67 -4.81 -14.02
C LYS A 100 -2.75 -4.49 -12.97
N LEU A 101 -3.38 -5.51 -12.39
CA LEU A 101 -4.41 -5.33 -11.36
C LEU A 101 -3.83 -4.74 -10.07
N ILE A 102 -2.61 -5.13 -9.67
CA ILE A 102 -1.94 -4.55 -8.50
C ILE A 102 -1.54 -3.09 -8.76
N GLU A 103 -1.05 -2.74 -9.96
CA GLU A 103 -0.77 -1.35 -10.34
C GLU A 103 -2.05 -0.50 -10.30
N GLN A 104 -3.15 -1.01 -10.87
CA GLN A 104 -4.45 -0.35 -10.81
C GLN A 104 -4.94 -0.17 -9.38
N TRP A 105 -4.82 -1.22 -8.55
CA TRP A 105 -5.16 -1.16 -7.13
C TRP A 105 -4.32 -0.14 -6.37
N GLY A 106 -3.04 -0.01 -6.73
CA GLY A 106 -2.13 1.02 -6.24
C GLY A 106 -2.64 2.43 -6.50
N HIS A 107 -2.99 2.73 -7.76
CA HIS A 107 -3.53 4.04 -8.14
C HIS A 107 -4.86 4.34 -7.44
N THR A 108 -5.79 3.38 -7.41
CA THR A 108 -7.07 3.54 -6.72
C THR A 108 -6.88 3.79 -5.23
N THR A 109 -6.00 3.03 -4.58
CA THR A 109 -5.72 3.21 -3.15
C THR A 109 -5.14 4.59 -2.87
N LEU A 110 -4.18 5.07 -3.67
CA LEU A 110 -3.58 6.39 -3.52
C LEU A 110 -4.62 7.52 -3.64
N GLN A 111 -5.56 7.38 -4.57
CA GLN A 111 -6.64 8.36 -4.77
C GLN A 111 -7.66 8.35 -3.61
N GLU A 112 -8.02 7.17 -3.11
CA GLU A 112 -9.10 7.00 -2.15
C GLU A 112 -8.67 7.13 -0.69
N MET A 113 -7.38 6.94 -0.37
CA MET A 113 -6.87 6.97 1.01
C MET A 113 -6.86 8.36 1.66
N GLY A 114 -7.30 9.41 0.95
CA GLY A 114 -7.35 10.80 1.45
C GLY A 114 -7.96 10.96 2.86
N PRO A 115 -9.09 10.31 3.20
CA PRO A 115 -9.67 10.39 4.54
C PRO A 115 -8.77 9.88 5.67
N LEU A 116 -7.83 8.97 5.40
CA LEU A 116 -6.89 8.44 6.40
C LEU A 116 -5.72 9.39 6.68
N VAL A 117 -5.48 10.35 5.78
CA VAL A 117 -4.37 11.30 5.86
C VAL A 117 -4.83 12.69 6.31
N LEU A 118 -6.07 13.06 5.97
CA LEU A 118 -6.68 14.32 6.38
C LEU A 118 -7.36 14.14 7.73
N LYS A 119 -6.74 14.64 8.81
CA LYS A 119 -7.40 14.77 10.11
C LYS A 119 -8.66 15.63 9.97
N ARG A 120 -9.77 15.15 10.49
CA ARG A 120 -10.92 15.99 10.85
C ARG A 120 -10.65 16.66 12.20
#